data_AF-A0A1B9NKZ0-F1
#
_entry.id   AF-A0A1B9NKZ0-F1
#
_cell.length_a   1.000
_cell.length_b   1.000
_cell.length_c   1.000
_cell.angle_alpha   90.00
_cell.angle_beta   90.00
_cell.angle_gamma   90.00
#
_symmetry.space_group_name_H-M   'P 1'
#
loop_
_entity.id
_entity.type
_entity.pdbx_description
1 polymer ?
#
loop_
_entity_poly.entity_id
_entity_poly.type
_entity_poly.pdbx_seq_one_letter_code
_entity_poly.pdbx_strand_id
1 'polypeptide(L)'
;LSEPAELIDNWENIAAYQLSNSFEWKGTKIDWSKTLKHKSNQLFGSYSNWLFTIKKFIIDNDISAKIRESGDIYYINDSSLNFAVHLKFNQFDSFLAFAVESIPQHYYFFYSLNKWL
;
A
#
# COMPACT_ATOMS: atom_id res chain seq x y z
N LEU A 1 -6.73 12.84 -20.35
CA LEU A 1 -5.46 12.71 -19.59
C LEU A 1 -5.86 12.54 -18.14
N SER A 2 -5.53 11.40 -17.51
CA SER A 2 -5.72 11.28 -16.06
C SER A 2 -4.76 12.25 -15.38
N GLU A 3 -5.19 12.89 -14.31
CA GLU A 3 -4.31 13.67 -13.46
C GLU A 3 -3.13 12.81 -12.98
N PRO A 4 -1.94 13.38 -12.74
CA PRO A 4 -0.81 12.66 -12.16
C PRO A 4 -1.08 12.31 -10.69
N ALA A 5 -0.35 11.33 -10.16
CA ALA A 5 -0.35 11.06 -8.71
C ALA A 5 0.20 12.27 -7.96
N GLU A 6 -0.33 12.54 -6.77
CA GLU A 6 0.04 13.71 -5.97
C GLU A 6 1.00 13.31 -4.84
N LEU A 7 2.12 14.04 -4.70
CA LEU A 7 3.03 13.90 -3.58
C LEU A 7 2.46 14.67 -2.37
N ILE A 8 2.46 14.05 -1.19
CA ILE A 8 1.94 14.65 0.03
C ILE A 8 3.08 14.92 1.00
N ASP A 9 3.32 16.19 1.32
CA ASP A 9 4.37 16.62 2.25
C ASP A 9 3.93 16.51 3.73
N ASN A 10 2.65 16.82 4.04
CA ASN A 10 2.08 16.73 5.39
C ASN A 10 1.41 15.37 5.67
N TRP A 11 2.08 14.28 5.28
CA TRP A 11 1.53 12.94 5.35
C TRP A 11 1.46 12.37 6.78
N GLU A 12 2.23 12.93 7.71
CA GLU A 12 2.32 12.47 9.09
C GLU A 12 0.94 12.40 9.77
N ASN A 13 0.06 13.40 9.56
CA ASN A 13 -1.28 13.38 10.13
C ASN A 13 -2.18 12.30 9.50
N ILE A 14 -1.98 11.98 8.22
CA ILE A 14 -2.75 10.95 7.51
C ILE A 14 -2.29 9.56 7.96
N ALA A 15 -0.97 9.34 7.97
CA ALA A 15 -0.34 8.09 8.38
C ALA A 15 -0.49 7.79 9.87
N ALA A 16 -0.18 8.77 10.72
CA ALA A 16 -0.24 8.60 12.17
C ALA A 16 -1.69 8.39 12.63
N TYR A 17 -2.65 9.11 12.06
CA TYR A 17 -4.03 8.94 12.51
C TYR A 17 -4.71 7.70 11.93
N GLN A 18 -4.53 7.40 10.64
CA GLN A 18 -5.27 6.31 10.00
C GLN A 18 -4.53 4.99 10.10
N LEU A 19 -3.21 4.94 9.89
CA LEU A 19 -2.45 3.70 9.96
C LEU A 19 -2.12 3.33 11.42
N SER A 20 -1.68 4.29 12.25
CA SER A 20 -1.26 3.94 13.62
C SER A 20 -2.41 3.51 14.51
N ASN A 21 -3.61 4.09 14.35
CA ASN A 21 -4.82 3.62 15.04
C ASN A 21 -5.36 2.30 14.47
N SER A 22 -4.86 1.87 13.32
CA SER A 22 -5.39 0.70 12.63
C SER A 22 -4.71 -0.62 13.00
N PHE A 23 -3.49 -0.57 13.52
CA PHE A 23 -2.66 -1.74 13.76
C PHE A 23 -1.89 -1.61 15.06
N GLU A 24 -1.51 -2.74 15.65
CA GLU A 24 -0.47 -2.76 16.67
C GLU A 24 0.90 -2.70 16.01
N TRP A 25 1.87 -2.11 16.72
CA TRP A 25 3.21 -1.84 16.19
C TRP A 25 4.29 -2.48 17.06
N LYS A 26 5.33 -3.00 16.41
CA LYS A 26 6.56 -3.50 17.02
C LYS A 26 7.74 -2.69 16.49
N GLY A 27 8.08 -1.60 17.20
CA GLY A 27 8.99 -0.58 16.68
C GLY A 27 8.29 0.24 15.59
N THR A 28 8.93 0.41 14.43
CA THR A 28 8.36 1.14 13.28
C THR A 28 7.49 0.27 12.37
N LYS A 29 7.34 -1.03 12.65
CA LYS A 29 6.62 -1.97 11.78
C LYS A 29 5.32 -2.46 12.40
N ILE A 30 4.33 -2.73 11.56
CA ILE A 30 3.10 -3.42 11.98
C ILE A 30 3.46 -4.77 12.62
N ASP A 31 2.91 -5.03 13.80
CA ASP A 31 3.00 -6.33 14.46
C ASP A 31 1.99 -7.29 13.83
N TRP A 32 2.41 -7.96 12.76
CA TRP A 32 1.59 -8.95 12.06
C TRP A 32 1.18 -10.12 12.97
N SER A 33 1.92 -10.41 14.05
CA SER A 33 1.56 -11.49 14.99
C SER A 33 0.29 -11.19 15.78
N LYS A 34 -0.06 -9.90 15.90
CA LYS A 34 -1.26 -9.42 16.59
C LYS A 34 -2.38 -9.00 15.63
N THR A 35 -2.10 -9.02 14.33
CA THR A 35 -3.11 -8.71 13.30
C THR A 35 -3.84 -10.00 12.91
N LEU A 36 -5.09 -10.14 13.33
CA LEU A 36 -5.90 -11.32 13.03
C LEU A 36 -6.32 -11.35 11.56
N LYS A 37 -6.35 -12.55 10.97
CA LYS A 37 -6.89 -12.85 9.63
C LYS A 37 -6.22 -12.12 8.45
N HIS A 38 -5.00 -11.61 8.64
CA HIS A 38 -4.22 -11.10 7.52
C HIS A 38 -3.85 -12.25 6.57
N LYS A 39 -3.74 -11.92 5.28
CA LYS A 39 -3.19 -12.83 4.27
C LYS A 39 -1.85 -12.30 3.82
N SER A 40 -0.90 -13.21 3.56
CA SER A 40 0.44 -12.86 3.12
C SER A 40 0.90 -13.80 2.01
N ASN A 41 1.75 -13.30 1.13
CA ASN A 41 2.46 -14.11 0.15
C ASN A 41 3.95 -13.76 0.16
N GLN A 42 4.80 -14.77 -0.04
CA GLN A 42 6.24 -14.56 -0.15
C GLN A 42 6.61 -14.27 -1.60
N LEU A 43 7.45 -13.26 -1.81
CA LEU A 43 7.93 -12.86 -3.12
C LEU A 43 9.30 -13.51 -3.36
N PHE A 44 9.43 -14.19 -4.51
CA PHE A 44 10.67 -14.87 -4.93
C PHE A 44 11.06 -14.47 -6.34
N GLY A 45 12.36 -14.46 -6.63
CA GLY A 45 12.89 -14.20 -7.98
C GLY A 45 13.08 -12.72 -8.27
N SER A 46 12.76 -12.32 -9.50
CA SER A 46 12.96 -10.96 -10.02
C SER A 46 11.72 -10.06 -9.85
N TYR A 47 11.90 -8.76 -10.09
CA TYR A 47 10.83 -7.77 -10.12
C TYR A 47 9.61 -8.18 -10.97
N SER A 48 9.83 -8.70 -12.18
CA SER A 48 8.75 -9.16 -13.05
C SER A 48 7.92 -10.26 -12.39
N ASN A 49 8.57 -11.16 -11.66
CA ASN A 49 7.91 -12.25 -10.93
C ASN A 49 7.14 -11.70 -9.73
N TRP A 50 7.69 -10.70 -9.04
CA TRP A 50 7.04 -10.05 -7.90
C TRP A 50 5.77 -9.33 -8.33
N LEU A 51 5.81 -8.50 -9.39
CA LEU A 51 4.64 -7.78 -9.87
C LEU A 51 3.51 -8.72 -10.28
N PHE A 52 3.85 -9.81 -11.00
CA PHE A 52 2.88 -10.85 -11.32
C PHE A 52 2.27 -11.49 -10.07
N THR A 53 3.12 -11.85 -9.10
CA THR A 53 2.70 -12.51 -7.85
C THR A 53 1.80 -11.60 -7.01
N ILE A 54 2.12 -10.30 -6.92
CA ILE A 54 1.31 -9.31 -6.20
C ILE A 54 -0.04 -9.13 -6.90
N LYS A 55 -0.07 -8.95 -8.22
CA LYS A 55 -1.33 -8.82 -8.98
C LYS A 55 -2.21 -10.05 -8.82
N LYS A 56 -1.62 -11.24 -8.90
CA LYS A 56 -2.33 -12.50 -8.64
C LYS A 56 -2.88 -12.55 -7.22
N PHE A 57 -2.09 -12.16 -6.22
CA PHE A 57 -2.54 -12.10 -4.82
C PHE A 57 -3.72 -11.13 -4.62
N ILE A 58 -3.72 -9.97 -5.28
CA ILE A 58 -4.83 -9.01 -5.22
C ILE A 58 -6.12 -9.62 -5.79
N ILE A 59 -6.01 -10.32 -6.92
CA ILE A 59 -7.15 -10.98 -7.58
C ILE A 59 -7.67 -12.15 -6.75
N ASP A 60 -6.78 -13.06 -6.33
CA ASP A 60 -7.14 -14.28 -5.58
C ASP A 60 -7.75 -13.99 -4.19
N ASN A 61 -7.63 -12.74 -3.71
CA ASN A 61 -8.16 -12.30 -2.41
C ASN A 61 -9.27 -11.24 -2.52
N ASP A 62 -9.86 -11.07 -3.71
CA ASP A 62 -10.98 -10.16 -3.96
C ASP A 62 -10.70 -8.69 -3.59
N ILE A 63 -9.43 -8.28 -3.63
CA ILE A 63 -9.00 -6.92 -3.27
C ILE A 63 -9.26 -5.95 -4.44
N SER A 64 -9.28 -6.44 -5.68
CA SER A 64 -9.52 -5.62 -6.88
C SER A 64 -10.80 -4.80 -6.82
N ALA A 65 -11.88 -5.34 -6.24
CA ALA A 65 -13.14 -4.60 -6.08
C ALA A 65 -12.97 -3.47 -5.05
N LYS A 66 -12.34 -3.78 -3.90
CA LYS A 66 -12.04 -2.78 -2.84
C LYS A 66 -11.17 -1.64 -3.37
N ILE A 67 -10.16 -1.92 -4.20
CA ILE A 67 -9.33 -0.90 -4.85
C ILE A 67 -10.19 0.03 -5.72
N ARG A 68 -11.07 -0.52 -6.55
CA ARG A 68 -11.94 0.27 -7.45
C ARG A 68 -12.97 1.11 -6.71
N GLU A 69 -13.50 0.59 -5.60
CA GLU A 69 -14.46 1.28 -4.74
C GLU A 69 -13.78 2.31 -3.82
N SER A 70 -12.46 2.21 -3.66
CA SER A 70 -11.68 3.20 -2.92
C SER A 70 -11.58 4.48 -3.76
N GLY A 71 -12.13 5.58 -3.24
CA GLY A 71 -11.97 6.89 -3.87
C GLY A 71 -10.50 7.32 -3.88
N ASP A 72 -9.93 7.46 -2.68
CA ASP A 72 -8.59 7.99 -2.42
C ASP A 72 -7.67 6.94 -1.79
N ILE A 73 -6.71 6.44 -2.56
CA ILE A 73 -5.72 5.48 -2.09
C ILE A 73 -4.47 6.23 -1.65
N TYR A 74 -3.94 5.87 -0.49
CA TYR A 74 -2.71 6.45 0.04
C TYR A 74 -1.60 5.40 0.03
N TYR A 75 -0.45 5.81 -0.45
CA TYR A 75 0.81 5.08 -0.33
C TYR A 75 1.71 5.77 0.69
N ILE A 76 2.26 5.02 1.64
CA ILE A 76 3.30 5.48 2.56
C ILE A 76 4.51 4.56 2.47
N ASN A 77 5.68 5.18 2.50
CA ASN A 77 6.96 4.52 2.60
C ASN A 77 7.40 4.43 4.08
N ASP A 78 7.79 3.24 4.54
CA ASP A 78 8.30 2.99 5.92
C ASP A 78 9.79 3.37 6.10
N SER A 79 10.41 3.98 5.09
CA SER A 79 11.82 4.34 5.10
C SER A 79 12.06 5.82 5.41
N SER A 80 13.32 6.18 5.60
CA SER A 80 13.88 7.55 5.68
C SER A 80 13.40 8.54 4.61
N LEU A 81 12.70 8.06 3.59
CA LEU A 81 12.03 8.89 2.59
C LEU A 81 10.68 9.35 3.17
N ASN A 82 10.68 10.55 3.76
CA ASN A 82 9.50 11.19 4.37
C ASN A 82 8.50 11.67 3.31
N PHE A 83 7.90 10.77 2.52
CA PHE A 83 6.83 11.14 1.60
C PHE A 83 5.68 10.12 1.59
N ALA A 84 4.49 10.62 1.28
CA ALA A 84 3.35 9.80 0.88
C ALA A 84 2.87 10.20 -0.51
N VAL A 85 2.09 9.32 -1.13
CA VAL A 85 1.50 9.57 -2.44
C VAL A 85 0.00 9.33 -2.35
N HIS A 86 -0.78 10.29 -2.84
CA HIS A 86 -2.22 10.16 -3.05
C HIS A 86 -2.48 9.68 -4.48
N LEU A 87 -3.35 8.68 -4.57
CA LEU A 87 -3.66 7.94 -5.79
C LEU A 87 -5.17 7.80 -5.96
N LYS A 88 -5.65 7.95 -7.18
CA LYS A 88 -6.96 7.45 -7.63
C LYS A 88 -6.86 5.96 -7.98
N PHE A 89 -7.97 5.23 -7.93
CA PHE A 89 -7.97 3.78 -8.22
C PHE A 89 -7.35 3.43 -9.58
N ASN A 90 -7.52 4.27 -10.60
CA ASN A 90 -7.01 4.05 -11.95
C ASN A 90 -5.49 4.28 -12.06
N GLN A 91 -4.86 4.85 -11.04
CA GLN A 91 -3.41 5.04 -10.94
C GLN A 91 -2.73 3.92 -10.13
N PHE A 92 -3.51 3.07 -9.45
CA PHE A 92 -2.98 2.07 -8.52
C PHE A 92 -2.00 1.11 -9.19
N ASP A 93 -2.37 0.50 -10.32
CA ASP A 93 -1.54 -0.52 -10.97
C ASP A 93 -0.23 0.03 -11.52
N SER A 94 -0.24 1.23 -12.10
CA SER A 94 0.96 1.88 -12.63
C SER A 94 1.88 2.32 -11.49
N PHE A 95 1.32 2.88 -10.42
CA PHE A 95 2.10 3.27 -9.26
C PHE A 95 2.67 2.05 -8.50
N LEU A 96 1.90 0.96 -8.36
CA LEU A 96 2.38 -0.28 -7.75
C LEU A 96 3.60 -0.83 -8.50
N ALA A 97 3.56 -0.85 -9.84
CA ALA A 97 4.68 -1.27 -10.66
C ALA A 97 5.91 -0.38 -10.39
N PHE A 98 5.74 0.95 -10.46
CA PHE A 98 6.81 1.89 -10.15
C PHE A 98 7.41 1.68 -8.75
N ALA A 99 6.55 1.55 -7.73
CA ALA A 99 6.98 1.40 -6.34
C ALA A 99 7.81 0.13 -6.16
N VAL A 100 7.30 -1.02 -6.63
CA VAL A 100 7.95 -2.33 -6.51
C VAL A 100 9.30 -2.37 -7.24
N GLU A 101 9.47 -1.59 -8.31
CA GLU A 101 10.72 -1.51 -9.08
C GLU A 101 11.75 -0.54 -8.48
N SER A 102 11.27 0.62 -8.02
CA SER A 102 12.12 1.80 -7.83
C SER A 102 12.41 2.15 -6.37
N ILE A 103 11.64 1.62 -5.42
CA ILE A 103 11.70 2.03 -4.01
C ILE A 103 12.02 0.82 -3.13
N PRO A 104 13.28 0.55 -2.75
CA PRO A 104 13.72 -0.75 -2.22
C PRO A 104 13.26 -1.13 -0.78
N GLN A 105 12.10 -0.68 -0.30
CA GLN A 105 11.68 -0.77 1.11
C GLN A 105 10.20 -1.20 1.29
N HIS A 106 9.70 -1.22 2.53
CA HIS A 106 8.32 -1.64 2.83
C HIS A 106 7.29 -0.64 2.28
N TYR A 107 6.23 -1.17 1.70
CA TYR A 107 5.16 -0.42 1.05
C TYR A 107 3.86 -0.59 1.81
N TYR A 108 3.19 0.51 2.17
CA TYR A 108 1.84 0.47 2.72
C TYR A 108 0.87 1.16 1.77
N PHE A 109 -0.12 0.40 1.28
CA PHE A 109 -1.26 0.92 0.54
C PHE A 109 -2.51 0.79 1.40
N PHE A 110 -3.28 1.87 1.53
CA PHE A 110 -4.50 1.86 2.34
C PHE A 110 -5.53 2.87 1.82
N TYR A 111 -6.77 2.62 2.21
CA TYR A 111 -7.89 3.53 2.01
C TYR A 111 -8.33 4.10 3.37
N SER A 112 -8.59 5.39 3.44
CA SER A 112 -8.85 6.11 4.69
C SER A 112 -10.07 5.62 5.47
N LEU A 113 -11.07 5.05 4.77
CA LEU A 113 -12.34 4.61 5.38
C LEU A 113 -12.44 3.10 5.57
N ASN A 114 -11.70 2.28 4.82
CA ASN A 114 -11.71 0.82 4.97
C ASN A 114 -10.30 0.26 4.87
N LYS A 115 -9.87 -0.44 5.92
CA LYS A 115 -8.64 -1.25 5.89
C LYS A 115 -8.84 -2.35 4.86
N TRP A 116 -7.93 -2.46 3.89
CA TRP A 116 -7.85 -3.65 3.07
C TRP A 116 -7.25 -4.76 3.93
N LEU A 117 -8.10 -5.42 4.72
CA LEU A 117 -7.81 -6.71 5.37
C LEU A 117 -7.86 -7.83 4.33
#